data_AF-A0A7L5ATR3-F1
#
_entry.id   AF-A0A7L5ATR3-F1
#
_cell.length_a   1.000
_cell.length_b   1.000
_cell.length_c   1.000
_cell.angle_alpha   90.00
_cell.angle_beta   90.00
_cell.angle_gamma   90.00
#
_symmetry.space_group_name_H-M   'P 1'
#
loop_
_entity.id
_entity.type
_entity.pdbx_description
1 polymer ?
#
loop_
_entity_poly.entity_id
_entity_poly.type
_entity_poly.pdbx_seq_one_letter_code
_entity_poly.pdbx_strand_id
1 'polypeptide(L)'
;MALTGDWNGDGKDTLAVRRGNYYFFSNRLAGGAADVVIIFGRATDQVIVGDWNGDGRDTLAVRRGNQYFILNCLRGGVADTQITYGRATDQVIVGDWNGDGKDTLAVRRGKDYYVSNTIKSGAADVVFSYGRAGDEVYAGDWNRNKKDTFAVRRGNVFHVKNSLTGGNADQMVSYGRATDLVLVGDWNGDGRDTFGLRRPPEVKPAQTVFTFDVAWAGQPNNFFCGPTSGYMILRYKNAGRSKATGASLSIENVATAMATRRYGYTSFHDRKFQQGMNAWLGRAVYSTIHTPTPAVVQTKVKQSFSKGYPVAVDEQERRGGPHFNGHSNSTFSHIMVVTGYNTKTDAVQFADPGATLWGGASQKFWYPSLSTFTRNFLQYEYVNDGRQHIGIFTP
;
A
#
# COMPACT_ATOMS: atom_id res chain seq x y z
N MET A 1 14.36 1.04 10.09
CA MET A 1 13.58 0.55 11.26
C MET A 1 12.94 1.75 11.93
N ALA A 2 11.71 1.64 12.42
CA ALA A 2 11.11 2.67 13.27
C ALA A 2 11.35 2.31 14.75
N LEU A 3 11.51 3.31 15.59
CA LEU A 3 11.69 3.24 17.04
C LEU A 3 10.68 4.21 17.69
N THR A 4 10.35 3.96 18.95
CA THR A 4 9.48 4.81 19.77
C THR A 4 10.18 5.11 21.09
N GLY A 5 9.89 6.29 21.64
CA GLY A 5 10.36 6.73 22.95
C GLY A 5 10.09 8.22 23.18
N ASP A 6 10.20 8.66 24.42
CA ASP A 6 10.12 10.06 24.85
C ASP A 6 11.49 10.74 24.76
N TRP A 7 11.85 11.19 23.56
CA TRP A 7 13.18 11.75 23.28
C TRP A 7 13.44 13.10 23.98
N ASN A 8 12.40 13.82 24.39
CA ASN A 8 12.47 15.17 24.95
C ASN A 8 12.04 15.27 26.42
N GLY A 9 11.52 14.19 27.01
CA GLY A 9 11.13 14.10 28.42
C GLY A 9 9.82 14.83 28.72
N ASP A 10 8.87 14.83 27.78
CA ASP A 10 7.55 15.46 27.97
C ASP A 10 6.45 14.47 28.40
N GLY A 11 6.83 13.22 28.65
CA GLY A 11 5.97 12.10 29.01
C GLY A 11 5.27 11.47 27.81
N LYS A 12 5.66 11.78 26.57
CA LYS A 12 5.00 11.24 25.38
C LYS A 12 5.98 10.62 24.39
N ASP A 13 5.73 9.36 24.10
CA ASP A 13 6.44 8.65 23.04
C ASP A 13 6.17 9.25 21.67
N THR A 14 7.25 9.41 20.91
CA THR A 14 7.24 9.85 19.52
C THR A 14 8.17 8.98 18.66
N LEU A 15 8.27 9.25 17.37
CA LEU A 15 8.92 8.34 16.42
C LEU A 15 10.38 8.71 16.15
N ALA A 16 11.22 7.69 16.04
CA ALA A 16 12.53 7.79 15.40
C ALA A 16 12.67 6.81 14.24
N VAL A 17 13.41 7.22 13.22
CA VAL A 17 13.74 6.39 12.04
C VAL A 17 15.22 6.08 12.06
N ARG A 18 15.56 4.79 12.00
CA ARG A 18 16.93 4.30 11.79
C ARG A 18 17.17 3.95 10.32
N ARG A 19 18.27 4.49 9.77
CA ARG A 19 18.84 4.14 8.45
C ARG A 19 20.33 3.79 8.61
N GLY A 20 20.66 2.50 8.62
CA GLY A 20 22.01 2.06 8.95
C GLY A 20 22.38 2.45 10.39
N ASN A 21 23.43 3.25 10.56
CA ASN A 21 23.85 3.82 11.85
C ASN A 21 23.39 5.27 12.07
N TYR A 22 22.56 5.82 11.18
CA TYR A 22 21.92 7.13 11.35
C TYR A 22 20.56 6.97 12.02
N TYR A 23 20.26 7.85 12.96
CA TYR A 23 18.98 7.95 13.66
C TYR A 23 18.42 9.35 13.51
N PHE A 24 17.14 9.42 13.18
CA PHE A 24 16.40 10.63 12.92
C PHE A 24 15.22 10.65 13.88
N PHE A 25 15.28 11.48 14.92
CA PHE A 25 14.27 11.56 15.97
C PHE A 25 13.32 12.71 15.68
N SER A 26 12.04 12.53 15.97
CA SER A 26 11.09 13.63 15.98
C SER A 26 10.30 13.64 17.27
N ASN A 27 10.16 14.82 17.87
CA ASN A 27 9.40 15.05 19.10
C ASN A 27 7.91 15.32 18.80
N ARG A 28 7.43 14.87 17.63
CA ARG A 28 6.05 15.06 17.19
C ARG A 28 5.58 13.91 16.31
N LEU A 29 4.32 13.54 16.47
CA LEU A 29 3.63 12.59 15.59
C LEU A 29 3.08 13.31 14.35
N ALA A 30 3.95 14.02 13.63
CA ALA A 30 3.62 14.74 12.41
C ALA A 30 4.73 14.58 11.36
N GLY A 31 4.38 14.71 10.07
CA GLY A 31 5.38 14.72 9.01
C GLY A 31 6.31 15.95 9.10
N GLY A 32 7.56 15.79 8.69
CA GLY A 32 8.54 16.87 8.69
C GLY A 32 9.99 16.40 8.75
N ALA A 33 10.90 17.36 8.88
CA ALA A 33 12.30 17.09 9.21
C ALA A 33 12.41 16.57 10.65
N ALA A 34 13.46 15.78 10.90
CA ALA A 34 13.83 15.32 12.23
C ALA A 34 14.30 16.49 13.10
N ASP A 35 13.97 16.46 14.38
CA ASP A 35 14.39 17.43 15.38
C ASP A 35 15.84 17.17 15.82
N VAL A 36 16.23 15.90 15.89
CA VAL A 36 17.61 15.46 16.21
C VAL A 36 18.06 14.41 15.21
N VAL A 37 19.31 14.51 14.75
CA VAL A 37 19.94 13.47 13.93
C VAL A 37 21.29 13.10 14.53
N ILE A 38 21.49 11.82 14.80
CA ILE A 38 22.78 11.32 15.33
C ILE A 38 23.30 10.13 14.53
N ILE A 39 24.59 9.88 14.70
CA ILE A 39 25.25 8.67 14.24
C ILE A 39 25.71 7.89 15.47
N PHE A 40 25.29 6.63 15.59
CA PHE A 40 25.66 5.78 16.73
C PHE A 40 25.74 4.29 16.36
N GLY A 41 26.78 3.63 16.87
CA GLY A 41 27.01 2.21 16.62
C GLY A 41 27.25 1.87 15.14
N ARG A 42 27.04 0.58 14.80
CA ARG A 42 27.14 0.04 13.44
C ARG A 42 25.76 -0.25 12.87
N ALA A 43 25.67 -0.31 11.54
CA ALA A 43 24.43 -0.63 10.83
C ALA A 43 23.87 -2.01 11.17
N THR A 44 24.72 -2.95 11.58
CA THR A 44 24.34 -4.34 11.94
C THR A 44 24.02 -4.52 13.41
N ASP A 45 24.29 -3.52 14.26
CA ASP A 45 24.02 -3.66 15.70
C ASP A 45 22.50 -3.70 15.94
N GLN A 46 22.06 -4.46 16.95
CA GLN A 46 20.69 -4.40 17.45
C GLN A 46 20.54 -3.11 18.25
N VAL A 47 19.43 -2.39 18.06
CA VAL A 47 19.18 -1.12 18.77
C VAL A 47 18.12 -1.34 19.82
N ILE A 48 18.31 -0.68 20.94
CA ILE A 48 17.50 -0.75 22.13
C ILE A 48 17.24 0.69 22.59
N VAL A 49 16.04 0.95 23.08
CA VAL A 49 15.59 2.26 23.59
C VAL A 49 15.28 2.11 25.08
N GLY A 50 15.55 3.16 25.85
CA GLY A 50 15.17 3.28 27.26
C GLY A 50 15.76 4.53 27.91
N ASP A 51 15.30 4.84 29.11
CA ASP A 51 15.83 5.88 30.01
C ASP A 51 16.91 5.30 30.92
N TRP A 52 18.15 5.22 30.41
CA TRP A 52 19.25 4.55 31.11
C TRP A 52 19.76 5.30 32.35
N ASN A 53 19.49 6.60 32.46
CA ASN A 53 20.01 7.47 33.52
C ASN A 53 18.94 8.04 34.45
N GLY A 54 17.66 7.82 34.15
CA GLY A 54 16.52 8.20 34.98
C GLY A 54 16.22 9.69 34.92
N ASP A 55 16.48 10.33 33.78
CA ASP A 55 16.17 11.76 33.57
C ASP A 55 14.83 12.01 32.90
N GLY A 56 14.07 10.93 32.66
CA GLY A 56 12.78 10.92 31.99
C GLY A 56 12.88 10.94 30.47
N ARG A 57 14.08 10.83 29.88
CA ARG A 57 14.26 10.83 28.42
C ARG A 57 14.75 9.50 27.92
N ASP A 58 14.05 9.00 26.92
CA ASP A 58 14.51 7.85 26.16
C ASP A 58 15.72 8.19 25.30
N THR A 59 16.69 7.29 25.32
CA THR A 59 17.90 7.38 24.52
C THR A 59 18.24 6.01 23.95
N LEU A 60 19.45 5.83 23.42
CA LEU A 60 19.80 4.62 22.67
C LEU A 60 20.87 3.79 23.37
N ALA A 61 20.67 2.47 23.34
CA ALA A 61 21.75 1.51 23.43
C ALA A 61 21.87 0.70 22.13
N VAL A 62 23.08 0.24 21.83
CA VAL A 62 23.31 -0.74 20.78
C VAL A 62 23.95 -1.99 21.35
N ARG A 63 23.53 -3.15 20.83
CA ARG A 63 24.03 -4.45 21.23
C ARG A 63 24.79 -5.13 20.10
N ARG A 64 25.96 -5.67 20.45
CA ARG A 64 26.81 -6.49 19.58
C ARG A 64 27.18 -7.77 20.31
N GLY A 65 26.52 -8.89 19.95
CA GLY A 65 26.65 -10.13 20.71
C GLY A 65 26.13 -9.93 22.14
N ASN A 66 27.00 -10.05 23.14
CA ASN A 66 26.67 -9.79 24.54
C ASN A 66 27.24 -8.46 25.09
N GLN A 67 27.79 -7.62 24.22
CA GLN A 67 28.25 -6.28 24.58
C GLN A 67 27.15 -5.25 24.33
N TYR A 68 26.97 -4.32 25.26
CA TYR A 68 26.04 -3.20 25.17
C TYR A 68 26.81 -1.90 25.25
N PHE A 69 26.45 -0.96 24.39
CA PHE A 69 27.01 0.38 24.31
C PHE A 69 25.85 1.36 24.48
N ILE A 70 25.84 2.12 25.56
CA ILE A 70 24.70 2.91 26.02
C ILE A 70 25.03 4.40 25.93
N LEU A 71 24.11 5.19 25.38
CA LEU A 71 24.13 6.65 25.42
C LEU A 71 23.08 7.13 26.41
N ASN A 72 23.45 8.06 27.29
CA ASN A 72 22.55 8.74 28.21
C ASN A 72 22.02 10.05 27.61
N CYS A 73 22.45 10.43 26.40
CA CYS A 73 21.85 11.54 25.66
C CYS A 73 22.03 11.38 24.15
N LEU A 74 21.13 12.00 23.37
CA LEU A 74 21.11 11.93 21.90
C LEU A 74 22.17 12.84 21.25
N ARG A 75 23.44 12.69 21.63
CA ARG A 75 24.59 13.40 21.02
C ARG A 75 25.31 12.57 19.95
N GLY A 76 25.06 11.26 19.88
CA GLY A 76 25.77 10.32 19.01
C GLY A 76 27.23 10.07 19.43
N GLY A 77 28.00 9.42 18.56
CA GLY A 77 29.43 9.20 18.77
C GLY A 77 29.75 8.04 19.72
N VAL A 78 30.62 8.28 20.70
CA VAL A 78 31.08 7.27 21.66
C VAL A 78 30.06 7.10 22.78
N ALA A 79 29.77 5.85 23.13
CA ALA A 79 28.88 5.49 24.22
C ALA A 79 29.38 6.00 25.57
N ASP A 80 28.45 6.39 26.45
CA ASP A 80 28.74 6.75 27.85
C ASP A 80 29.19 5.54 28.65
N THR A 81 28.54 4.40 28.39
CA THR A 81 28.78 3.16 29.14
C THR A 81 28.90 1.98 28.19
N GLN A 82 29.86 1.10 28.48
CA GLN A 82 30.02 -0.18 27.79
C GLN A 82 30.06 -1.31 28.82
N ILE A 83 29.17 -2.30 28.66
CA ILE A 83 29.10 -3.47 29.54
C ILE A 83 28.99 -4.77 28.76
N THR A 84 29.30 -5.88 29.42
CA THR A 84 29.07 -7.23 28.92
C THR A 84 28.08 -7.95 29.82
N TYR A 85 26.94 -8.36 29.27
CA TYR A 85 25.86 -9.01 30.03
C TYR A 85 25.16 -10.11 29.23
N GLY A 86 24.92 -11.26 29.86
CA GLY A 86 24.30 -12.41 29.21
C GLY A 86 25.13 -13.02 28.08
N ARG A 87 24.44 -13.73 27.17
CA ARG A 87 25.00 -14.39 25.98
C ARG A 87 24.49 -13.74 24.70
N ALA A 88 25.22 -13.92 23.61
CA ALA A 88 24.85 -13.38 22.30
C ALA A 88 23.51 -13.91 21.76
N THR A 89 23.11 -15.12 22.15
CA THR A 89 21.85 -15.76 21.73
C THR A 89 20.66 -15.42 22.62
N ASP A 90 20.88 -14.74 23.74
CA ASP A 90 19.78 -14.42 24.65
C ASP A 90 18.89 -13.32 24.02
N GLN A 91 17.58 -13.40 24.28
CA GLN A 91 16.64 -12.32 23.98
C GLN A 91 16.82 -11.22 25.03
N VAL A 92 16.85 -9.95 24.62
CA VAL A 92 17.01 -8.81 25.53
C VAL A 92 15.68 -8.14 25.73
N ILE A 93 15.42 -7.74 26.97
CA ILE A 93 14.27 -6.96 27.39
C ILE A 93 14.79 -5.81 28.27
N VAL A 94 14.14 -4.66 28.20
CA VAL A 94 14.46 -3.45 28.96
C VAL A 94 13.25 -3.07 29.80
N GLY A 95 13.53 -2.49 30.96
CA GLY A 95 12.53 -1.93 31.86
C GLY A 95 13.13 -1.46 33.18
N ASP A 96 12.33 -0.75 33.97
CA ASP A 96 12.62 -0.34 35.34
C ASP A 96 12.20 -1.42 36.32
N TRP A 97 13.05 -2.43 36.51
CA TRP A 97 12.72 -3.64 37.28
C TRP A 97 12.57 -3.39 38.79
N ASN A 98 13.23 -2.35 39.32
CA ASN A 98 13.30 -2.05 40.75
C ASN A 98 12.51 -0.80 41.16
N GLY A 99 12.03 -0.01 40.21
CA GLY A 99 11.21 1.19 40.41
C GLY A 99 12.03 2.42 40.80
N ASP A 100 13.27 2.51 40.33
CA ASP A 100 14.17 3.64 40.62
C ASP A 100 14.15 4.72 39.53
N GLY A 101 13.33 4.54 38.51
CA GLY A 101 13.17 5.41 37.36
C GLY A 101 14.18 5.15 36.24
N LYS A 102 15.02 4.12 36.34
CA LYS A 102 16.03 3.81 35.32
C LYS A 102 15.74 2.49 34.62
N ASP A 103 15.77 2.55 33.31
CA ASP A 103 15.75 1.36 32.48
C ASP A 103 17.06 0.59 32.58
N THR A 104 16.93 -0.72 32.80
CA THR A 104 18.07 -1.63 32.89
C THR A 104 17.80 -2.95 32.15
N LEU A 105 18.78 -3.83 32.12
CA LEU A 105 18.74 -5.00 31.23
C LEU A 105 18.20 -6.25 31.92
N ALA A 106 17.28 -6.92 31.23
CA ALA A 106 16.98 -8.33 31.43
C ALA A 106 17.35 -9.14 30.19
N VAL A 107 17.81 -10.37 30.38
CA VAL A 107 17.99 -11.32 29.29
C VAL A 107 17.19 -12.59 29.54
N ARG A 108 16.64 -13.16 28.47
CA ARG A 108 15.83 -14.38 28.49
C ARG A 108 16.48 -15.50 27.69
N ARG A 109 16.52 -16.69 28.30
CA ARG A 109 17.01 -17.94 27.70
C ARG A 109 15.96 -19.04 27.90
N GLY A 110 15.25 -19.38 26.83
CA GLY A 110 14.12 -20.30 26.94
C GLY A 110 13.06 -19.70 27.87
N LYS A 111 12.81 -20.33 29.02
CA LYS A 111 11.88 -19.81 30.04
C LYS A 111 12.56 -19.08 31.20
N ASP A 112 13.89 -19.01 31.20
CA ASP A 112 14.67 -18.43 32.30
C ASP A 112 14.98 -16.96 32.01
N TYR A 113 14.84 -16.13 33.04
CA TYR A 113 15.04 -14.69 33.03
C TYR A 113 16.20 -14.34 33.96
N TYR A 114 17.05 -13.42 33.52
CA TYR A 114 18.22 -12.92 34.25
C TYR A 114 18.15 -11.39 34.24
N VAL A 115 17.68 -10.81 35.34
CA VAL A 115 17.40 -9.38 35.48
C VAL A 115 18.53 -8.70 36.24
N SER A 116 19.05 -7.59 35.70
CA SER A 116 19.99 -6.71 36.38
C SER A 116 19.30 -5.39 36.67
N ASN A 117 19.25 -4.97 37.93
CA ASN A 117 18.64 -3.71 38.37
C ASN A 117 19.58 -2.50 38.14
N THR A 118 20.76 -2.74 37.56
CA THR A 118 21.77 -1.71 37.28
C THR A 118 22.47 -2.03 35.96
N ILE A 119 22.93 -1.00 35.25
CA ILE A 119 23.80 -1.16 34.07
C ILE A 119 25.21 -1.54 34.55
N LYS A 120 25.47 -2.85 34.63
CA LYS A 120 26.77 -3.41 35.01
C LYS A 120 27.07 -4.69 34.23
N SER A 121 28.35 -5.05 34.18
CA SER A 121 28.76 -6.39 33.73
C SER A 121 28.62 -7.40 34.86
N GLY A 122 28.46 -8.67 34.53
CA GLY A 122 28.49 -9.77 35.50
C GLY A 122 27.14 -10.43 35.76
N ALA A 123 26.94 -10.88 36.99
CA ALA A 123 25.76 -11.66 37.39
C ALA A 123 24.49 -10.82 37.47
N ALA A 124 23.35 -11.48 37.20
CA ALA A 124 22.03 -10.92 37.40
C ALA A 124 21.72 -10.73 38.90
N ASP A 125 20.94 -9.71 39.22
CA ASP A 125 20.42 -9.49 40.58
C ASP A 125 19.24 -10.43 40.88
N VAL A 126 18.43 -10.77 39.87
CA VAL A 126 17.29 -11.68 40.00
C VAL A 126 17.31 -12.72 38.88
N VAL A 127 17.10 -13.99 39.23
CA VAL A 127 16.99 -15.11 38.28
C VAL A 127 15.76 -15.94 38.60
N PHE A 128 14.91 -16.17 37.60
CA PHE A 128 13.68 -16.96 37.76
C PHE A 128 13.23 -17.57 36.43
N SER A 129 12.31 -18.55 36.50
CA SER A 129 11.69 -19.16 35.32
C SER A 129 10.21 -18.84 35.24
N TYR A 130 9.73 -18.36 34.10
CA TYR A 130 8.31 -18.05 33.87
C TYR A 130 7.87 -18.35 32.43
N GLY A 131 6.64 -18.85 32.27
CA GLY A 131 6.09 -19.23 30.96
C GLY A 131 6.79 -20.44 30.32
N ARG A 132 6.71 -20.50 28.98
CA ARG A 132 7.32 -21.54 28.13
C ARG A 132 8.29 -20.89 27.13
N ALA A 133 9.28 -21.67 26.69
CA ALA A 133 10.32 -21.18 25.78
C ALA A 133 9.78 -20.58 24.46
N GLY A 134 8.65 -21.07 23.95
CA GLY A 134 8.02 -20.57 22.72
C GLY A 134 7.03 -19.41 22.91
N ASP A 135 6.82 -18.93 24.13
CA ASP A 135 5.93 -17.78 24.35
C ASP A 135 6.62 -16.47 23.90
N GLU A 136 5.82 -15.54 23.36
CA GLU A 136 6.22 -14.15 23.14
C GLU A 136 6.30 -13.43 24.50
N VAL A 137 7.18 -12.44 24.65
CA VAL A 137 7.47 -11.81 25.95
C VAL A 137 7.40 -10.31 25.86
N TYR A 138 6.85 -9.71 26.91
CA TYR A 138 6.61 -8.29 27.07
C TYR A 138 7.02 -7.85 28.49
N ALA A 139 7.44 -6.60 28.63
CA ALA A 139 7.70 -5.95 29.91
C ALA A 139 6.82 -4.70 30.04
N GLY A 140 6.48 -4.35 31.28
CA GLY A 140 5.73 -3.15 31.63
C GLY A 140 5.26 -3.18 33.09
N ASP A 141 4.76 -2.05 33.56
CA ASP A 141 4.12 -1.89 34.86
C ASP A 141 2.63 -2.25 34.76
N TRP A 142 2.34 -3.53 34.97
CA TRP A 142 0.98 -4.05 34.84
C TRP A 142 0.07 -3.70 36.03
N ASN A 143 0.59 -3.18 37.14
CA ASN A 143 -0.16 -2.98 38.38
C ASN A 143 0.03 -1.61 39.05
N ARG A 144 0.66 -0.66 38.37
CA ARG A 144 0.88 0.73 38.79
C ARG A 144 1.79 0.86 40.01
N ASN A 145 2.73 -0.07 40.21
CA ASN A 145 3.68 0.00 41.31
C ASN A 145 5.02 0.65 40.93
N LYS A 146 5.11 1.17 39.70
CA LYS A 146 6.29 1.75 39.05
C LYS A 146 7.41 0.75 38.77
N LYS A 147 7.14 -0.56 38.82
CA LYS A 147 8.12 -1.59 38.54
C LYS A 147 7.68 -2.41 37.35
N ASP A 148 8.56 -2.50 36.38
CA ASP A 148 8.35 -3.38 35.25
C ASP A 148 8.46 -4.83 35.68
N THR A 149 7.53 -5.61 35.17
CA THR A 149 7.50 -7.07 35.31
C THR A 149 7.09 -7.69 33.98
N PHE A 150 6.95 -9.02 33.93
CA PHE A 150 6.83 -9.71 32.64
C PHE A 150 5.42 -10.20 32.36
N ALA A 151 5.03 -10.10 31.09
CA ALA A 151 3.93 -10.87 30.54
C ALA A 151 4.43 -11.80 29.43
N VAL A 152 3.84 -12.98 29.34
CA VAL A 152 4.08 -13.91 28.23
C VAL A 152 2.79 -14.15 27.45
N ARG A 153 2.88 -14.32 26.13
CA ARG A 153 1.71 -14.56 25.29
C ARG A 153 1.79 -15.91 24.59
N ARG A 154 0.66 -16.62 24.63
CA ARG A 154 0.43 -17.90 23.96
C ARG A 154 -0.86 -17.85 23.17
N GLY A 155 -0.76 -17.91 21.84
CA GLY A 155 -1.91 -17.71 20.97
C GLY A 155 -2.49 -16.31 21.17
N ASN A 156 -3.74 -16.22 21.58
CA ASN A 156 -4.39 -14.94 21.91
C ASN A 156 -4.48 -14.66 23.42
N VAL A 157 -3.82 -15.46 24.27
CA VAL A 157 -3.86 -15.31 25.73
C VAL A 157 -2.56 -14.73 26.24
N PHE A 158 -2.67 -13.64 27.00
CA PHE A 158 -1.60 -13.00 27.75
C PHE A 158 -1.62 -13.51 29.19
N HIS A 159 -0.47 -13.89 29.71
CA HIS A 159 -0.24 -14.37 31.06
C HIS A 159 0.67 -13.37 31.78
N VAL A 160 0.05 -12.46 32.53
CA VAL A 160 0.71 -11.33 33.21
C VAL A 160 1.19 -11.77 34.59
N LYS A 161 2.42 -11.38 34.93
CA LYS A 161 3.04 -11.59 36.24
C LYS A 161 3.47 -10.24 36.79
N ASN A 162 2.99 -9.90 37.98
CA ASN A 162 3.23 -8.64 38.68
C ASN A 162 4.46 -8.71 39.62
N SER A 163 5.29 -9.75 39.48
CA SER A 163 6.52 -9.93 40.27
C SER A 163 7.60 -10.67 39.47
N LEU A 164 8.87 -10.44 39.81
CA LEU A 164 10.02 -11.10 39.20
C LEU A 164 10.25 -12.50 39.79
N THR A 165 9.20 -13.32 39.76
CA THR A 165 9.18 -14.67 40.32
C THR A 165 8.55 -15.66 39.35
N GLY A 166 8.82 -16.94 39.55
CA GLY A 166 8.16 -18.00 38.79
C GLY A 166 6.73 -18.28 39.25
N GLY A 167 6.18 -19.40 38.77
CA GLY A 167 4.86 -19.89 39.15
C GLY A 167 3.73 -19.41 38.22
N ASN A 168 2.50 -19.40 38.74
CA ASN A 168 1.31 -19.04 37.98
C ASN A 168 1.28 -17.54 37.65
N ALA A 169 0.57 -17.21 36.57
CA ALA A 169 0.25 -15.82 36.21
C ALA A 169 -0.67 -15.20 37.27
N ASP A 170 -0.48 -13.92 37.55
CA ASP A 170 -1.37 -13.16 38.44
C ASP A 170 -2.65 -12.74 37.70
N GLN A 171 -2.55 -12.53 36.37
CA GLN A 171 -3.70 -12.25 35.53
C GLN A 171 -3.57 -12.96 34.17
N MET A 172 -4.69 -13.45 33.64
CA MET A 172 -4.78 -13.95 32.27
C MET A 172 -5.78 -13.14 31.47
N VAL A 173 -5.40 -12.72 30.26
CA VAL A 173 -6.23 -11.87 29.40
C VAL A 173 -6.29 -12.48 28.00
N SER A 174 -7.49 -12.74 27.48
CA SER A 174 -7.68 -13.16 26.08
C SER A 174 -7.98 -11.94 25.22
N TYR A 175 -7.10 -11.61 24.27
CA TYR A 175 -7.26 -10.41 23.44
C TYR A 175 -6.70 -10.59 22.03
N GLY A 176 -7.52 -10.24 21.03
CA GLY A 176 -7.20 -10.30 19.60
C GLY A 176 -6.92 -11.69 19.03
N ARG A 177 -6.16 -11.74 17.93
CA ARG A 177 -5.75 -12.96 17.22
C ARG A 177 -4.28 -13.24 17.44
N ALA A 178 -3.87 -14.51 17.43
CA ALA A 178 -2.47 -14.91 17.55
C ALA A 178 -1.53 -14.23 16.53
N THR A 179 -2.06 -13.84 15.35
CA THR A 179 -1.31 -13.16 14.28
C THR A 179 -1.26 -11.64 14.42
N ASP A 180 -1.99 -11.05 15.37
CA ASP A 180 -1.93 -9.61 15.62
C ASP A 180 -0.58 -9.28 16.26
N LEU A 181 0.02 -8.17 15.84
CA LEU A 181 1.23 -7.61 16.47
C LEU A 181 0.85 -6.94 17.78
N VAL A 182 1.70 -7.09 18.80
CA VAL A 182 1.46 -6.53 20.14
C VAL A 182 2.35 -5.31 20.36
N LEU A 183 1.75 -4.29 20.97
CA LEU A 183 2.40 -3.11 21.51
C LEU A 183 2.10 -3.05 23.01
N VAL A 184 3.00 -2.47 23.79
CA VAL A 184 2.83 -2.26 25.23
C VAL A 184 3.06 -0.79 25.53
N GLY A 185 2.27 -0.26 26.46
CA GLY A 185 2.44 1.09 26.98
C GLY A 185 1.24 1.54 27.79
N ASP A 186 1.37 2.69 28.43
CA ASP A 186 0.31 3.41 29.11
C ASP A 186 -0.44 4.32 28.13
N TRP A 187 -1.43 3.76 27.45
CA TRP A 187 -2.15 4.48 26.38
C TRP A 187 -3.10 5.57 26.89
N ASN A 188 -3.44 5.59 28.17
CA ASN A 188 -4.41 6.53 28.75
C ASN A 188 -3.82 7.42 29.86
N GLY A 189 -2.53 7.27 30.19
CA GLY A 189 -1.82 8.09 31.16
C GLY A 189 -2.19 7.76 32.61
N ASP A 190 -2.63 6.53 32.90
CA ASP A 190 -3.05 6.13 34.24
C ASP A 190 -1.95 5.43 35.07
N GLY A 191 -0.75 5.33 34.50
CA GLY A 191 0.44 4.70 35.07
C GLY A 191 0.46 3.19 34.95
N ARG A 192 -0.49 2.57 34.22
CA ARG A 192 -0.51 1.12 33.95
C ARG A 192 -0.24 0.83 32.49
N ASP A 193 0.71 -0.05 32.25
CA ASP A 193 0.90 -0.59 30.92
C ASP A 193 -0.19 -1.59 30.53
N THR A 194 -0.66 -1.46 29.29
CA THR A 194 -1.65 -2.37 28.71
C THR A 194 -1.31 -2.75 27.27
N PHE A 195 -1.92 -3.83 26.78
CA PHE A 195 -1.64 -4.36 25.45
C PHE A 195 -2.44 -3.62 24.36
N GLY A 196 -1.73 -3.01 23.41
CA GLY A 196 -2.27 -2.56 22.13
C GLY A 196 -2.07 -3.63 21.04
N LEU A 197 -3.04 -3.80 20.13
CA LEU A 197 -2.95 -4.79 19.05
C LEU A 197 -3.04 -4.14 17.67
N ARG A 198 -2.10 -4.47 16.79
CA ARG A 198 -2.13 -4.08 15.38
C ARG A 198 -2.32 -5.32 14.51
N ARG A 199 -3.47 -5.39 13.84
CA ARG A 199 -3.75 -6.43 12.84
C ARG A 199 -3.07 -6.08 11.52
N PRO A 200 -2.13 -6.89 11.01
CA PRO A 200 -1.66 -6.73 9.65
C PRO A 200 -2.81 -6.94 8.66
N PRO A 201 -2.82 -6.23 7.51
CA PRO A 201 -3.83 -6.46 6.48
C PRO A 201 -3.80 -7.92 6.02
N GLU A 202 -4.98 -8.49 5.81
CA GLU A 202 -5.12 -9.81 5.22
C GLU A 202 -4.52 -9.82 3.80
N VAL A 203 -3.55 -10.69 3.54
CA VAL A 203 -3.03 -10.88 2.18
C VAL A 203 -4.04 -11.70 1.39
N LYS A 204 -5.01 -11.02 0.76
CA LYS A 204 -5.92 -11.67 -0.21
C LYS A 204 -5.12 -12.04 -1.47
N PRO A 205 -5.39 -13.19 -2.12
CA PRO A 205 -4.79 -13.48 -3.42
C PRO A 205 -5.05 -12.32 -4.38
N ALA A 206 -4.01 -11.85 -5.07
CA ALA A 206 -4.16 -10.76 -6.02
C ALA A 206 -5.16 -11.19 -7.11
N GLN A 207 -6.26 -10.44 -7.27
CA GLN A 207 -7.14 -10.61 -8.42
C GLN A 207 -6.31 -10.38 -9.69
N THR A 208 -6.20 -11.41 -10.54
CA THR A 208 -5.35 -11.35 -11.75
C THR A 208 -6.13 -10.96 -12.99
N VAL A 209 -7.45 -11.14 -13.00
CA VAL A 209 -8.33 -10.75 -14.11
C VAL A 209 -9.33 -9.73 -13.59
N PHE A 210 -9.30 -8.56 -14.21
CA PHE A 210 -10.21 -7.45 -13.94
C PHE A 210 -11.18 -7.34 -15.11
N THR A 211 -12.47 -7.17 -14.82
CA THR A 211 -13.50 -7.04 -15.85
C THR A 211 -14.52 -5.97 -15.47
N PHE A 212 -15.00 -5.25 -16.47
CA PHE A 212 -16.21 -4.45 -16.40
C PHE A 212 -17.36 -5.21 -17.06
N ASP A 213 -18.50 -5.27 -16.38
CA ASP A 213 -19.73 -5.81 -16.97
C ASP A 213 -20.40 -4.76 -17.89
N VAL A 214 -19.68 -4.34 -18.93
CA VAL A 214 -20.19 -3.42 -19.95
C VAL A 214 -21.10 -4.21 -20.88
N ALA A 215 -22.39 -3.91 -20.92
CA ALA A 215 -23.30 -4.48 -21.90
C ALA A 215 -22.90 -4.04 -23.31
N TRP A 216 -22.80 -5.00 -24.24
CA TRP A 216 -22.42 -4.73 -25.62
C TRP A 216 -23.54 -4.02 -26.39
N ALA A 217 -23.17 -3.18 -27.35
CA ALA A 217 -24.05 -2.58 -28.33
C ALA A 217 -23.35 -2.53 -29.70
N GLY A 218 -24.08 -2.86 -30.76
CA GLY A 218 -23.59 -2.77 -32.14
C GLY A 218 -23.81 -1.38 -32.73
N GLN A 219 -22.90 -0.95 -33.59
CA GLN A 219 -23.02 0.33 -34.27
C GLN A 219 -24.13 0.30 -35.33
N PRO A 220 -24.98 1.33 -35.42
CA PRO A 220 -26.12 1.35 -36.34
C PRO A 220 -25.72 1.64 -37.81
N ASN A 221 -24.48 2.07 -38.08
CA ASN A 221 -23.97 2.39 -39.42
C ASN A 221 -22.43 2.33 -39.44
N ASN A 222 -21.81 2.51 -40.61
CA ASN A 222 -20.37 2.27 -40.83
C ASN A 222 -19.40 3.24 -40.11
N PHE A 223 -19.87 4.34 -39.50
CA PHE A 223 -18.97 5.34 -38.89
C PHE A 223 -19.34 5.71 -37.44
N PHE A 224 -20.18 4.88 -36.79
CA PHE A 224 -20.70 5.11 -35.44
C PHE A 224 -20.00 4.28 -34.35
N CYS A 225 -18.79 3.78 -34.60
CA CYS A 225 -18.01 3.06 -33.59
C CYS A 225 -17.77 3.92 -32.34
N GLY A 226 -17.38 5.19 -32.51
CA GLY A 226 -17.17 6.16 -31.43
C GLY A 226 -18.39 6.38 -30.54
N PRO A 227 -19.54 6.82 -31.07
CA PRO A 227 -20.73 7.06 -30.27
C PRO A 227 -21.27 5.80 -29.61
N THR A 228 -21.11 4.64 -30.26
CA THR A 228 -21.54 3.34 -29.70
C THR A 228 -20.65 2.94 -28.53
N SER A 229 -19.33 3.12 -28.64
CA SER A 229 -18.39 2.95 -27.53
C SER A 229 -18.66 3.91 -26.37
N GLY A 230 -18.91 5.18 -26.66
CA GLY A 230 -19.34 6.16 -25.66
C GLY A 230 -20.65 5.77 -24.97
N TYR A 231 -21.64 5.31 -25.74
CA TYR A 231 -22.92 4.81 -25.23
C TYR A 231 -22.74 3.62 -24.27
N MET A 232 -21.93 2.63 -24.64
CA MET A 232 -21.64 1.47 -23.78
C MET A 232 -21.02 1.89 -22.43
N ILE A 233 -20.06 2.82 -22.47
CA ILE A 233 -19.41 3.37 -21.26
C ILE A 233 -20.42 4.15 -20.40
N LEU A 234 -21.19 5.05 -21.00
CA LEU A 234 -22.17 5.88 -20.28
C LEU A 234 -23.28 5.03 -19.66
N ARG A 235 -23.74 3.98 -20.36
CA ARG A 235 -24.70 3.01 -19.85
C ARG A 235 -24.14 2.27 -18.64
N TYR A 236 -22.91 1.77 -18.72
CA TYR A 236 -22.22 1.13 -17.60
C TYR A 236 -22.07 2.07 -16.39
N LYS A 237 -21.85 3.37 -16.63
CA LYS A 237 -21.79 4.39 -15.57
C LYS A 237 -23.15 4.89 -15.09
N ASN A 238 -24.24 4.28 -15.56
CA ASN A 238 -25.62 4.68 -15.23
C ASN A 238 -25.92 6.16 -15.56
N ALA A 239 -25.31 6.69 -16.62
CA ALA A 239 -25.40 8.09 -17.04
C ALA A 239 -26.51 8.28 -18.09
N GLY A 240 -27.76 7.99 -17.71
CA GLY A 240 -28.91 7.94 -18.63
C GLY A 240 -29.35 9.28 -19.25
N ARG A 241 -28.84 10.42 -18.77
CA ARG A 241 -29.09 11.76 -19.33
C ARG A 241 -27.83 12.60 -19.37
N SER A 242 -27.66 13.36 -20.45
CA SER A 242 -26.58 14.34 -20.60
C SER A 242 -26.73 15.47 -19.58
N LYS A 243 -25.66 15.79 -18.86
CA LYS A 243 -25.61 16.94 -17.95
C LYS A 243 -25.49 18.28 -18.68
N ALA A 244 -24.97 18.29 -19.90
CA ALA A 244 -24.85 19.51 -20.69
C ALA A 244 -26.16 19.90 -21.40
N THR A 245 -26.99 18.93 -21.79
CA THR A 245 -28.14 19.20 -22.68
C THR A 245 -29.47 18.59 -22.20
N GLY A 246 -29.46 17.71 -21.19
CA GLY A 246 -30.65 16.99 -20.72
C GLY A 246 -31.11 15.84 -21.62
N ALA A 247 -30.47 15.64 -22.78
CA ALA A 247 -30.79 14.59 -23.74
C ALA A 247 -30.71 13.18 -23.11
N SER A 248 -31.64 12.30 -23.49
CA SER A 248 -31.64 10.89 -23.05
C SER A 248 -30.52 10.10 -23.72
N LEU A 249 -30.03 9.07 -23.04
CA LEU A 249 -28.96 8.22 -23.55
C LEU A 249 -29.43 7.37 -24.74
N SER A 250 -28.94 7.70 -25.92
CA SER A 250 -29.05 6.94 -27.16
C SER A 250 -27.76 7.11 -27.97
N ILE A 251 -27.45 6.17 -28.85
CA ILE A 251 -26.26 6.27 -29.72
C ILE A 251 -26.30 7.57 -30.55
N GLU A 252 -27.48 7.97 -31.05
CA GLU A 252 -27.65 9.22 -31.81
C GLU A 252 -27.38 10.49 -31.00
N ASN A 253 -27.85 10.54 -29.74
CA ASN A 253 -27.60 11.68 -28.89
C ASN A 253 -26.13 11.76 -28.49
N VAL A 254 -25.47 10.62 -28.26
CA VAL A 254 -24.01 10.56 -28.03
C VAL A 254 -23.27 11.00 -29.30
N ALA A 255 -23.72 10.60 -30.49
CA ALA A 255 -23.14 11.01 -31.77
C ALA A 255 -23.24 12.53 -31.97
N THR A 256 -24.34 13.13 -31.54
CA THR A 256 -24.54 14.58 -31.53
C THR A 256 -23.55 15.26 -30.59
N ALA A 257 -23.41 14.75 -29.36
CA ALA A 257 -22.46 15.28 -28.38
C ALA A 257 -20.99 15.20 -28.85
N MET A 258 -20.68 14.20 -29.68
CA MET A 258 -19.35 13.99 -30.27
C MET A 258 -19.21 14.57 -31.69
N ALA A 259 -20.18 15.37 -32.17
CA ALA A 259 -20.19 15.94 -33.52
C ALA A 259 -19.95 14.94 -34.67
N THR A 260 -20.29 13.66 -34.47
CA THR A 260 -19.84 12.56 -35.35
C THR A 260 -20.42 12.67 -36.75
N ARG A 261 -21.70 13.05 -36.89
CA ARG A 261 -22.33 13.26 -38.21
C ARG A 261 -21.72 14.40 -39.00
N ARG A 262 -21.22 15.44 -38.33
CA ARG A 262 -20.57 16.59 -38.98
C ARG A 262 -19.21 16.20 -39.57
N TYR A 263 -18.48 15.32 -38.90
CA TYR A 263 -17.15 14.87 -39.33
C TYR A 263 -17.20 13.64 -40.25
N GLY A 264 -18.27 12.84 -40.17
CA GLY A 264 -18.32 11.52 -40.79
C GLY A 264 -17.57 10.43 -40.00
N TYR A 265 -17.05 10.76 -38.81
CA TYR A 265 -16.38 9.88 -37.84
C TYR A 265 -16.30 10.61 -36.48
N THR A 266 -15.85 9.93 -35.41
CA THR A 266 -15.59 10.57 -34.12
C THR A 266 -14.11 10.91 -33.99
N SER A 267 -13.76 12.19 -34.14
CA SER A 267 -12.36 12.61 -34.07
C SER A 267 -11.81 12.58 -32.63
N PHE A 268 -10.75 11.79 -32.42
CA PHE A 268 -9.91 11.86 -31.24
C PHE A 268 -8.93 13.05 -31.31
N HIS A 269 -8.42 13.38 -32.51
CA HIS A 269 -7.53 14.54 -32.74
C HIS A 269 -8.15 15.85 -32.24
N ASP A 270 -9.38 16.12 -32.69
CA ASP A 270 -10.14 17.31 -32.29
C ASP A 270 -10.84 17.12 -30.93
N ARG A 271 -10.49 16.04 -30.22
CA ARG A 271 -10.97 15.68 -28.87
C ARG A 271 -12.49 15.58 -28.77
N LYS A 272 -13.18 15.24 -29.86
CA LYS A 272 -14.66 15.19 -29.90
C LYS A 272 -15.23 14.06 -29.05
N PHE A 273 -14.54 12.92 -29.00
CA PHE A 273 -14.90 11.85 -28.06
C PHE A 273 -14.83 12.36 -26.62
N GLN A 274 -13.70 12.97 -26.24
CA GLN A 274 -13.48 13.47 -24.89
C GLN A 274 -14.43 14.59 -24.50
N GLN A 275 -14.62 15.58 -25.37
CA GLN A 275 -15.56 16.68 -25.15
C GLN A 275 -16.98 16.14 -24.96
N GLY A 276 -17.43 15.25 -25.85
CA GLY A 276 -18.76 14.64 -25.76
C GLY A 276 -18.98 13.89 -24.46
N MET A 277 -18.04 13.03 -24.06
CA MET A 277 -18.15 12.24 -22.82
C MET A 277 -18.11 13.09 -21.56
N ASN A 278 -17.17 14.04 -21.46
CA ASN A 278 -17.05 14.90 -20.29
C ASN A 278 -18.23 15.88 -20.17
N ALA A 279 -18.73 16.41 -21.28
CA ALA A 279 -19.94 17.23 -21.31
C ALA A 279 -21.17 16.42 -20.89
N TRP A 280 -21.29 15.17 -21.36
CA TRP A 280 -22.37 14.27 -20.95
C TRP A 280 -22.35 14.02 -19.44
N LEU A 281 -21.17 13.80 -18.87
CA LEU A 281 -20.98 13.57 -17.43
C LEU A 281 -21.03 14.87 -16.59
N GLY A 282 -20.93 16.04 -17.22
CA GLY A 282 -20.90 17.34 -16.54
C GLY A 282 -19.61 17.63 -15.77
N ARG A 283 -18.54 16.87 -16.03
CA ARG A 283 -17.23 17.03 -15.36
C ARG A 283 -16.12 16.43 -16.20
N ALA A 284 -14.90 16.92 -16.00
CA ALA A 284 -13.69 16.37 -16.60
C ALA A 284 -13.33 15.03 -15.94
N VAL A 285 -13.83 13.93 -16.51
CA VAL A 285 -13.50 12.56 -16.05
C VAL A 285 -12.39 11.98 -16.90
N TYR A 286 -12.44 12.21 -18.21
CA TYR A 286 -11.56 11.51 -19.14
C TYR A 286 -10.66 12.44 -19.94
N SER A 287 -9.57 11.87 -20.43
CA SER A 287 -8.55 12.49 -21.27
C SER A 287 -8.16 11.59 -22.44
N THR A 288 -7.81 12.20 -23.56
CA THR A 288 -7.30 11.52 -24.75
C THR A 288 -5.78 11.59 -24.78
N ILE A 289 -5.13 10.46 -25.07
CA ILE A 289 -3.69 10.37 -25.29
C ILE A 289 -3.47 9.86 -26.71
N HIS A 290 -2.84 10.68 -27.54
CA HIS A 290 -2.40 10.30 -28.88
C HIS A 290 -1.10 9.52 -28.83
N THR A 291 -0.93 8.59 -29.78
CA THR A 291 0.29 7.78 -29.95
C THR A 291 0.89 7.23 -28.66
N PRO A 292 0.07 6.65 -27.76
CA PRO A 292 0.57 6.22 -26.47
C PRO A 292 1.57 5.06 -26.65
N THR A 293 2.63 5.08 -25.86
CA THR A 293 3.51 3.91 -25.76
C THR A 293 2.76 2.75 -25.09
N PRO A 294 3.14 1.49 -25.34
CA PRO A 294 2.56 0.33 -24.65
C PRO A 294 2.50 0.47 -23.12
N ALA A 295 3.55 1.04 -22.50
CA ALA A 295 3.61 1.24 -21.06
C ALA A 295 2.57 2.27 -20.56
N VAL A 296 2.30 3.31 -21.35
CA VAL A 296 1.26 4.30 -21.06
C VAL A 296 -0.12 3.64 -21.14
N VAL A 297 -0.41 2.89 -22.22
CA VAL A 297 -1.70 2.19 -22.38
C VAL A 297 -1.95 1.21 -21.24
N GLN A 298 -0.97 0.37 -20.89
CA GLN A 298 -1.08 -0.58 -19.78
C GLN A 298 -1.36 0.12 -18.44
N THR A 299 -0.64 1.20 -18.15
CA THR A 299 -0.84 1.99 -16.94
C THR A 299 -2.27 2.56 -16.88
N LYS A 300 -2.75 3.11 -17.99
CA LYS A 300 -4.08 3.72 -18.09
C LYS A 300 -5.20 2.69 -18.00
N VAL A 301 -5.05 1.53 -18.64
CA VAL A 301 -6.00 0.41 -18.49
C VAL A 301 -6.04 -0.08 -17.04
N LYS A 302 -4.91 -0.28 -16.37
CA LYS A 302 -4.88 -0.68 -14.95
C LYS A 302 -5.55 0.35 -14.03
N GLN A 303 -5.27 1.64 -14.24
CA GLN A 303 -5.92 2.74 -13.50
C GLN A 303 -7.43 2.81 -13.76
N SER A 304 -7.89 2.42 -14.95
CA SER A 304 -9.30 2.41 -15.29
C SER A 304 -10.10 1.51 -14.34
N PHE A 305 -9.60 0.29 -14.06
CA PHE A 305 -10.24 -0.67 -13.16
C PHE A 305 -10.28 -0.20 -11.71
N SER A 306 -9.22 0.46 -11.22
CA SER A 306 -9.23 1.03 -9.86
C SER A 306 -10.17 2.23 -9.74
N LYS A 307 -10.32 3.03 -10.80
CA LYS A 307 -11.25 4.17 -10.83
C LYS A 307 -12.70 3.78 -11.15
N GLY A 308 -12.93 2.58 -11.68
CA GLY A 308 -14.25 2.11 -12.08
C GLY A 308 -14.80 2.78 -13.34
N TYR A 309 -13.95 3.23 -14.26
CA TYR A 309 -14.34 3.89 -15.52
C TYR A 309 -13.69 3.19 -16.71
N PRO A 310 -14.45 2.51 -17.59
CA PRO A 310 -13.88 1.83 -18.74
C PRO A 310 -13.17 2.80 -19.69
N VAL A 311 -12.08 2.33 -20.31
CA VAL A 311 -11.35 3.08 -21.34
C VAL A 311 -11.85 2.70 -22.73
N ALA A 312 -11.67 3.58 -23.70
CA ALA A 312 -11.85 3.26 -25.11
C ALA A 312 -10.52 3.44 -25.87
N VAL A 313 -10.31 2.63 -26.90
CA VAL A 313 -9.15 2.72 -27.80
C VAL A 313 -9.66 3.08 -29.19
N ASP A 314 -8.97 3.99 -29.87
CA ASP A 314 -9.16 4.31 -31.28
C ASP A 314 -7.99 3.70 -32.05
N GLU A 315 -8.25 2.62 -32.76
CA GLU A 315 -7.25 1.76 -33.38
C GLU A 315 -7.41 1.72 -34.90
N GLN A 316 -6.36 1.31 -35.62
CA GLN A 316 -6.41 1.12 -37.06
C GLN A 316 -5.79 -0.21 -37.50
N GLU A 317 -6.58 -1.00 -38.24
CA GLU A 317 -6.12 -2.12 -39.05
C GLU A 317 -5.76 -1.63 -40.46
N ARG A 318 -4.62 -2.09 -40.99
CA ARG A 318 -4.11 -1.67 -42.31
C ARG A 318 -4.12 -2.83 -43.27
N ARG A 319 -4.59 -2.59 -44.50
CA ARG A 319 -4.53 -3.59 -45.58
C ARG A 319 -3.11 -4.16 -45.74
N GLY A 320 -3.00 -5.48 -45.74
CA GLY A 320 -1.75 -6.22 -45.82
C GLY A 320 -1.01 -6.38 -44.48
N GLY A 321 -1.52 -5.77 -43.40
CA GLY A 321 -1.00 -5.90 -42.05
C GLY A 321 -1.80 -6.87 -41.17
N PRO A 322 -1.48 -6.91 -39.86
CA PRO A 322 -2.25 -7.67 -38.89
C PRO A 322 -3.72 -7.24 -38.87
N HIS A 323 -4.61 -8.21 -38.71
CA HIS A 323 -6.03 -8.00 -38.47
C HIS A 323 -6.48 -8.88 -37.30
N PHE A 324 -7.58 -8.53 -36.63
CA PHE A 324 -8.10 -9.27 -35.50
C PHE A 324 -9.62 -9.40 -35.55
N ASN A 325 -10.20 -10.15 -34.61
CA ASN A 325 -11.66 -10.36 -34.47
C ASN A 325 -12.41 -10.69 -35.78
N GLY A 326 -11.78 -11.40 -36.72
CA GLY A 326 -12.42 -11.79 -37.98
C GLY A 326 -12.63 -10.65 -38.99
N HIS A 327 -11.97 -9.50 -38.80
CA HIS A 327 -12.08 -8.36 -39.70
C HIS A 327 -11.46 -8.64 -41.08
N SER A 328 -12.05 -8.05 -42.12
CA SER A 328 -11.56 -8.21 -43.50
C SER A 328 -10.21 -7.52 -43.70
N ASN A 329 -9.39 -8.03 -44.62
CA ASN A 329 -8.10 -7.44 -44.98
C ASN A 329 -8.25 -6.09 -45.72
N SER A 330 -8.60 -5.05 -44.98
CA SER A 330 -8.94 -3.70 -45.44
C SER A 330 -8.41 -2.67 -44.46
N THR A 331 -8.11 -1.46 -44.93
CA THR A 331 -7.72 -0.39 -44.02
C THR A 331 -8.95 0.27 -43.42
N PHE A 332 -9.09 0.24 -42.10
CA PHE A 332 -10.14 0.97 -41.39
C PHE A 332 -9.73 1.26 -39.95
N SER A 333 -10.37 2.26 -39.37
CA SER A 333 -10.16 2.67 -37.98
C SER A 333 -11.42 2.46 -37.18
N HIS A 334 -11.27 2.11 -35.92
CA HIS A 334 -12.38 1.68 -35.10
C HIS A 334 -12.18 1.97 -33.62
N ILE A 335 -13.27 2.35 -32.95
CA ILE A 335 -13.24 2.69 -31.53
C ILE A 335 -13.89 1.57 -30.73
N MET A 336 -13.12 0.91 -29.86
CA MET A 336 -13.58 -0.20 -29.00
C MET A 336 -13.44 0.12 -27.51
N VAL A 337 -14.23 -0.56 -26.67
CA VAL A 337 -14.18 -0.40 -25.20
C VAL A 337 -13.36 -1.52 -24.58
N VAL A 338 -12.40 -1.19 -23.72
CA VAL A 338 -11.71 -2.19 -22.90
C VAL A 338 -12.65 -2.63 -21.77
N THR A 339 -12.96 -3.91 -21.75
CA THR A 339 -13.87 -4.52 -20.79
C THR A 339 -13.19 -5.51 -19.86
N GLY A 340 -11.93 -5.86 -20.11
CA GLY A 340 -11.18 -6.77 -19.25
C GLY A 340 -9.67 -6.65 -19.42
N TYR A 341 -8.92 -6.99 -18.38
CA TYR A 341 -7.46 -7.04 -18.41
C TYR A 341 -6.92 -8.11 -17.46
N ASN A 342 -5.98 -8.91 -17.95
CA ASN A 342 -5.28 -9.93 -17.19
C ASN A 342 -3.87 -9.43 -16.84
N THR A 343 -3.62 -9.13 -15.57
CA THR A 343 -2.33 -8.60 -15.10
C THR A 343 -1.19 -9.61 -15.18
N LYS A 344 -1.49 -10.91 -15.29
CA LYS A 344 -0.49 -11.98 -15.40
C LYS A 344 -0.02 -12.19 -16.84
N THR A 345 -0.93 -12.12 -17.81
CA THR A 345 -0.62 -12.43 -19.22
C THR A 345 -0.59 -11.21 -20.13
N ASP A 346 -0.96 -10.02 -19.63
CA ASP A 346 -1.18 -8.81 -20.43
C ASP A 346 -2.34 -8.91 -21.43
N ALA A 347 -3.14 -9.98 -21.38
CA ALA A 347 -4.31 -10.12 -22.23
C ALA A 347 -5.35 -9.02 -21.90
N VAL A 348 -6.02 -8.52 -22.94
CA VAL A 348 -7.03 -7.46 -22.83
C VAL A 348 -8.31 -7.91 -23.53
N GLN A 349 -9.46 -7.63 -22.92
CA GLN A 349 -10.76 -7.89 -23.52
C GLN A 349 -11.32 -6.61 -24.10
N PHE A 350 -11.78 -6.66 -25.35
CA PHE A 350 -12.47 -5.56 -26.00
C PHE A 350 -13.95 -5.89 -26.20
N ALA A 351 -14.80 -4.87 -26.12
CA ALA A 351 -16.14 -4.88 -26.68
C ALA A 351 -16.12 -4.08 -27.98
N ASP A 352 -16.51 -4.75 -29.05
CA ASP A 352 -16.35 -4.29 -30.42
C ASP A 352 -17.70 -3.85 -31.00
N PRO A 353 -17.98 -2.55 -31.15
CA PRO A 353 -19.26 -2.10 -31.69
C PRO A 353 -19.45 -2.47 -33.18
N GLY A 354 -18.36 -2.79 -33.89
CA GLY A 354 -18.35 -3.14 -35.31
C GLY A 354 -18.57 -4.62 -35.57
N ALA A 355 -18.72 -5.46 -34.54
CA ALA A 355 -18.85 -6.92 -34.69
C ALA A 355 -20.00 -7.38 -35.61
N THR A 356 -20.98 -6.52 -35.91
CA THR A 356 -22.06 -6.81 -36.87
C THR A 356 -21.68 -6.58 -38.34
N LEU A 357 -20.54 -5.93 -38.61
CA LEU A 357 -20.10 -5.57 -39.96
C LEU A 357 -19.34 -6.70 -40.66
N TRP A 358 -18.78 -7.65 -39.90
CA TRP A 358 -17.92 -8.72 -40.44
C TRP A 358 -18.43 -10.10 -40.01
N GLY A 359 -18.65 -10.98 -40.99
CA GLY A 359 -19.02 -12.37 -40.75
C GLY A 359 -17.89 -13.12 -40.04
N GLY A 360 -18.05 -13.38 -38.74
CA GLY A 360 -17.05 -14.04 -37.90
C GLY A 360 -16.53 -13.19 -36.74
N ALA A 361 -16.92 -11.92 -36.65
CA ALA A 361 -16.54 -11.06 -35.53
C ALA A 361 -17.34 -11.35 -34.27
N SER A 362 -16.65 -11.32 -33.12
CA SER A 362 -17.25 -11.50 -31.80
C SER A 362 -17.57 -10.15 -31.17
N GLN A 363 -18.72 -10.05 -30.50
CA GLN A 363 -19.14 -8.86 -29.76
C GLN A 363 -18.13 -8.45 -28.68
N LYS A 364 -17.56 -9.46 -28.01
CA LYS A 364 -16.43 -9.30 -27.07
C LYS A 364 -15.40 -10.38 -27.34
N PHE A 365 -14.12 -10.02 -27.31
CA PHE A 365 -13.03 -10.96 -27.52
C PHE A 365 -11.82 -10.60 -26.66
N TRP A 366 -10.99 -11.61 -26.34
CA TRP A 366 -9.71 -11.42 -25.69
C TRP A 366 -8.60 -11.33 -26.75
N TYR A 367 -7.82 -10.26 -26.69
CA TYR A 367 -6.58 -10.12 -27.42
C TYR A 367 -5.40 -10.55 -26.53
N PRO A 368 -4.43 -11.35 -27.04
CA PRO A 368 -3.41 -11.98 -26.20
C PRO A 368 -2.48 -11.02 -25.44
N SER A 369 -2.23 -9.81 -25.96
CA SER A 369 -1.37 -8.82 -25.30
C SER A 369 -1.75 -7.39 -25.67
N LEU A 370 -2.08 -6.58 -24.67
CA LEU A 370 -2.33 -5.13 -24.81
C LEU A 370 -1.10 -4.39 -25.34
N SER A 371 0.10 -4.81 -24.92
CA SER A 371 1.35 -4.23 -25.40
C SER A 371 1.53 -4.44 -26.90
N THR A 372 1.26 -5.66 -27.38
CA THR A 372 1.32 -6.00 -28.82
C THR A 372 0.23 -5.29 -29.60
N PHE A 373 -1.01 -5.26 -29.07
CA PHE A 373 -2.11 -4.51 -29.66
C PHE A 373 -1.74 -3.04 -29.85
N THR A 374 -1.17 -2.41 -28.82
CA THR A 374 -0.76 -1.00 -28.88
C THR A 374 0.26 -0.75 -29.98
N ARG A 375 1.28 -1.61 -30.14
CA ARG A 375 2.30 -1.46 -31.19
C ARG A 375 1.75 -1.65 -32.60
N ASN A 376 0.77 -2.53 -32.76
CA ASN A 376 0.24 -2.86 -34.08
C ASN A 376 -0.81 -1.84 -34.53
N PHE A 377 -1.66 -1.39 -33.61
CA PHE A 377 -2.91 -0.71 -33.97
C PHE A 377 -3.07 0.69 -33.36
N LEU A 378 -2.21 1.10 -32.41
CA LEU A 378 -2.29 2.41 -31.74
C LEU A 378 -1.12 3.35 -32.07
N GLN A 379 -0.48 3.20 -33.23
CA GLN A 379 0.73 3.96 -33.57
C GLN A 379 0.50 5.12 -34.55
N TYR A 380 -0.17 4.90 -35.68
CA TYR A 380 -0.33 5.93 -36.71
C TYR A 380 -1.62 5.77 -37.51
N GLU A 381 -2.40 6.83 -37.61
CA GLU A 381 -3.47 6.98 -38.59
C GLU A 381 -3.26 8.32 -39.27
N TYR A 382 -3.14 8.28 -40.59
CA TYR A 382 -3.19 9.47 -41.44
C TYR A 382 -4.49 9.38 -42.23
N VAL A 383 -5.48 10.19 -41.85
CA VAL A 383 -6.62 10.48 -42.73
C VAL A 383 -6.10 11.45 -43.80
N ASN A 384 -6.82 11.62 -44.92
CA ASN A 384 -6.47 12.50 -46.05
C ASN A 384 -6.21 14.00 -45.68
N ASP A 385 -6.23 14.34 -44.39
CA ASP A 385 -5.92 15.64 -43.79
C ASP A 385 -4.50 15.74 -43.19
N GLY A 386 -3.73 14.65 -43.18
CA GLY A 386 -2.35 14.61 -42.65
C GLY A 386 -2.25 14.64 -41.13
N ARG A 387 -3.36 14.42 -40.38
CA ARG A 387 -3.41 14.52 -38.91
C ARG A 387 -3.51 13.15 -38.25
N GLN A 388 -3.11 13.09 -36.98
CA GLN A 388 -3.05 11.88 -36.15
C GLN A 388 -4.37 11.69 -35.38
N HIS A 389 -5.13 10.65 -35.70
CA HIS A 389 -6.44 10.44 -35.07
C HIS A 389 -6.43 9.35 -33.98
N ILE A 390 -5.59 8.32 -34.09
CA ILE A 390 -5.43 7.23 -33.10
C ILE A 390 -5.09 7.70 -31.66
N GLY A 391 -5.62 6.99 -30.67
CA GLY A 391 -5.26 7.16 -29.26
C GLY A 391 -6.02 6.28 -28.27
N ILE A 392 -5.80 6.53 -26.98
CA ILE A 392 -6.59 5.95 -25.88
C ILE A 392 -7.35 7.06 -25.13
N PHE A 393 -8.59 6.76 -24.76
CA PHE A 393 -9.47 7.58 -23.94
C PHE A 393 -9.54 7.00 -22.52
N THR A 394 -9.06 7.74 -21.52
CA THR A 394 -8.79 7.22 -20.18
C THR A 394 -9.19 8.17 -19.05
N PRO A 395 -9.69 7.63 -17.92
CA PRO A 395 -10.06 8.40 -16.73
C PRO A 395 -8.87 8.88 -15.87
#